data_AF-A0A523DAV8-F1
#
_entry.id   AF-A0A523DAV8-F1
#
_cell.length_a   1.000
_cell.length_b   1.000
_cell.length_c   1.000
_cell.angle_alpha   90.00
_cell.angle_beta   90.00
_cell.angle_gamma   90.00
#
_symmetry.space_group_name_H-M   'P 1'
#
loop_
_entity.id
_entity.type
_entity.pdbx_description
1 polymer ?
#
loop_
_entity_poly.entity_id
_entity_poly.type
_entity_poly.pdbx_seq_one_letter_code
_entity_poly.pdbx_strand_id
1 'polypeptide(L)'
;MSQDNLGLLSLLALTPLLTIGVLLVGFRMPAKHAMAIAYGVTLLIAWGAWKVQFPVIVAASLQGLILAVSLVYIIFGALLLLATLTQSGAVNSIREAFVQISPDRRIQAIIIGWLFGSFIEGSAGFGTPAAVCAPLLLALGFPAMAAVMVGLIIQSTAVSFGAAGTPILIGVSGGLDSTLVRDYLLSQGMEYGEFLDEITIRVAAIHALTGTLIPLFLSAMLTRFYGAKRSFREGLKVWKFALFASLSFTVPYFLCAYFLGPEFPSIVGSSIGLIIVIFATRKGWLVPRETWDFPPRENWNSAWMGSIHPSKEALRSKMTISRAWSPYALVAVLLLVSRLPALGLQQRLAGIQVGPTNILGTGIGQQIQPFYLPGFMFI
;
A
#
# COMPACT_ATOMS: atom_id res chain seq x y z
N MET A 1 2.69 29.97 -25.91
CA MET A 1 1.44 30.45 -25.29
C MET A 1 1.85 31.53 -24.32
N SER A 2 1.19 32.70 -24.31
CA SER A 2 1.43 33.66 -23.22
C SER A 2 1.03 32.98 -21.91
N GLN A 3 1.73 33.27 -20.82
CA GLN A 3 1.56 32.61 -19.52
C GLN A 3 0.22 32.95 -18.83
N ASP A 4 -0.72 33.56 -19.54
CA ASP A 4 -1.83 34.31 -18.93
C ASP A 4 -3.11 33.49 -18.72
N ASN A 5 -3.23 32.29 -19.30
CA ASN A 5 -4.39 31.42 -19.09
C ASN A 5 -4.05 30.21 -18.23
N LEU A 6 -4.01 30.44 -16.92
CA LEU A 6 -3.79 29.42 -15.90
C LEU A 6 -4.76 28.24 -16.04
N GLY A 7 -6.04 28.49 -16.35
CA GLY A 7 -7.03 27.43 -16.52
C GLY A 7 -6.67 26.46 -17.64
N LEU A 8 -6.23 26.98 -18.79
CA LEU A 8 -5.77 26.16 -19.91
C LEU A 8 -4.50 25.38 -19.56
N LEU A 9 -3.53 26.01 -18.88
CA LEU A 9 -2.30 25.33 -18.45
C LEU A 9 -2.58 24.22 -17.43
N SER A 10 -3.50 24.44 -16.49
CA SER A 10 -3.95 23.43 -15.54
C SER A 10 -4.66 22.26 -16.23
N LEU A 11 -5.53 22.53 -17.22
CA LEU A 11 -6.17 21.48 -18.01
C LEU A 11 -5.16 20.64 -18.78
N LEU A 12 -4.17 21.29 -19.41
CA LEU A 12 -3.08 20.58 -20.11
C LEU A 12 -2.26 19.71 -19.14
N ALA A 13 -1.94 20.20 -17.95
CA ALA A 13 -1.25 19.42 -16.92
C ALA A 13 -2.07 18.23 -16.39
N LEU A 14 -3.40 18.37 -16.32
CA LEU A 14 -4.30 17.29 -15.91
C LEU A 14 -4.56 16.27 -17.03
N THR A 15 -4.36 16.63 -18.30
CA THR A 15 -4.75 15.82 -19.46
C THR A 15 -4.14 14.41 -19.46
N PRO A 16 -2.85 14.19 -19.13
CA PRO A 16 -2.30 12.83 -19.01
C PRO A 16 -3.01 11.99 -17.94
N LEU A 17 -3.35 12.58 -16.79
CA LEU A 17 -4.05 11.90 -15.70
C LEU A 17 -5.49 11.55 -16.10
N LEU A 18 -6.19 12.48 -16.75
CA LEU A 18 -7.52 12.24 -17.31
C LEU A 18 -7.50 11.15 -18.37
N THR A 19 -6.47 11.12 -19.21
CA THR A 19 -6.28 10.08 -20.23
C THR A 19 -6.17 8.70 -19.57
N ILE A 20 -5.36 8.57 -18.51
CA ILE A 20 -5.26 7.33 -17.73
C ILE A 20 -6.64 6.93 -17.17
N GLY A 21 -7.34 7.85 -16.52
CA GLY A 21 -8.65 7.58 -15.92
C GLY A 21 -9.70 7.13 -16.95
N VAL A 22 -9.80 7.83 -18.07
CA VAL A 22 -10.74 7.51 -19.16
C VAL A 22 -10.42 6.15 -19.79
N LEU A 23 -9.15 5.86 -20.07
CA LEU A 23 -8.75 4.59 -20.68
C LEU A 23 -8.92 3.40 -19.73
N LEU A 24 -8.54 3.55 -18.45
CA LEU A 24 -8.64 2.48 -17.46
C LEU A 24 -10.07 2.23 -16.97
N VAL A 25 -10.82 3.28 -16.65
CA VAL A 25 -12.15 3.15 -16.04
C VAL A 25 -13.24 3.14 -17.11
N GLY A 26 -13.17 4.06 -18.06
CA GLY A 26 -14.16 4.20 -19.13
C GLY A 26 -14.06 3.07 -20.16
N PHE A 27 -12.88 2.91 -20.77
CA PHE A 27 -12.66 1.91 -21.81
C PHE A 27 -12.19 0.55 -21.27
N ARG A 28 -11.90 0.44 -19.97
CA ARG A 28 -11.39 -0.81 -19.34
C ARG A 28 -10.15 -1.35 -20.04
N MET A 29 -9.33 -0.47 -20.57
CA MET A 29 -8.12 -0.82 -21.30
C MET A 29 -7.06 -1.33 -20.32
N PRO A 30 -6.28 -2.37 -20.68
CA PRO A 30 -5.17 -2.83 -19.85
C PRO A 30 -4.15 -1.70 -19.59
N ALA A 31 -3.64 -1.61 -18.35
CA ALA A 31 -2.73 -0.55 -17.93
C ALA A 31 -1.48 -0.42 -18.80
N LYS A 32 -0.95 -1.53 -19.34
CA LYS A 32 0.20 -1.51 -20.25
C LYS A 32 -0.02 -0.61 -21.49
N HIS A 33 -1.24 -0.53 -22.00
CA HIS A 33 -1.56 0.32 -23.15
C HIS A 33 -1.98 1.72 -22.71
N ALA A 34 -2.81 1.82 -21.67
CA ALA A 34 -3.28 3.11 -21.16
C ALA A 34 -2.11 4.01 -20.73
N MET A 35 -1.11 3.45 -20.03
CA MET A 35 0.07 4.19 -19.59
C MET A 35 0.96 4.62 -20.77
N ALA A 36 1.12 3.78 -21.80
CA ALA A 36 1.88 4.14 -23.00
C ALA A 36 1.23 5.28 -23.78
N ILE A 37 -0.11 5.25 -23.91
CA ILE A 37 -0.88 6.32 -24.56
C ILE A 37 -0.76 7.61 -23.74
N ALA A 38 -0.96 7.54 -22.43
CA ALA A 38 -0.83 8.71 -21.55
C ALA A 38 0.58 9.32 -21.60
N TYR A 39 1.62 8.48 -21.67
CA TYR A 39 2.99 8.93 -21.89
C TYR A 39 3.15 9.66 -23.23
N GLY A 40 2.60 9.12 -24.32
CA GLY A 40 2.57 9.80 -25.62
C GLY A 40 1.86 11.16 -25.56
N VAL A 41 0.74 11.25 -24.85
CA VAL A 41 0.04 12.51 -24.59
C VAL A 41 0.93 13.49 -23.82
N THR A 42 1.62 13.04 -22.77
CA THR A 42 2.58 13.88 -22.03
C THR A 42 3.69 14.43 -22.94
N LEU A 43 4.26 13.60 -23.82
CA LEU A 43 5.29 14.03 -24.77
C LEU A 43 4.77 15.10 -25.73
N LEU A 44 3.55 14.91 -26.27
CA LEU A 44 2.93 15.87 -27.17
C LEU A 44 2.66 17.21 -26.49
N ILE A 45 2.21 17.21 -25.24
CA ILE A 45 1.98 18.45 -24.48
C ILE A 45 3.30 19.13 -24.12
N ALA A 46 4.30 18.37 -23.65
CA ALA A 46 5.64 18.89 -23.35
C ALA A 46 6.28 19.57 -24.55
N TRP A 47 6.23 18.92 -25.72
CA TRP A 47 6.80 19.46 -26.94
C TRP A 47 5.95 20.57 -27.57
N GLY A 48 4.62 20.40 -27.66
CA GLY A 48 3.74 21.31 -28.37
C GLY A 48 3.33 22.54 -27.57
N ALA A 49 2.86 22.35 -26.32
CA ALA A 49 2.33 23.43 -25.50
C ALA A 49 3.42 24.16 -24.72
N TRP A 50 4.28 23.40 -24.02
CA TRP A 50 5.36 23.96 -23.20
C TRP A 50 6.66 24.19 -23.98
N LYS A 51 6.75 23.73 -25.24
CA LYS A 51 7.92 23.93 -26.11
C LYS A 51 9.24 23.48 -25.46
N VAL A 52 9.18 22.40 -24.68
CA VAL A 52 10.35 21.81 -24.03
C VAL A 52 11.33 21.33 -25.10
N GLN A 53 12.62 21.61 -24.91
CA GLN A 53 13.67 21.21 -25.84
C GLN A 53 13.76 19.69 -25.94
N PHE A 54 13.97 19.16 -27.15
CA PHE A 54 14.00 17.72 -27.40
C PHE A 54 15.01 16.95 -26.51
N PRO A 55 16.26 17.42 -26.29
CA PRO A 55 17.19 16.74 -25.40
C PRO A 55 16.66 16.59 -23.96
N VAL A 56 15.94 17.60 -23.46
CA VAL A 56 15.34 17.59 -22.11
C VAL A 56 14.22 16.54 -22.02
N ILE A 57 13.39 16.43 -23.07
CA ILE A 57 12.34 15.39 -23.14
C ILE A 57 12.97 14.00 -23.09
N VAL A 58 14.01 13.75 -23.89
CA VAL A 58 14.71 12.45 -23.89
C VAL A 58 15.37 12.19 -22.55
N ALA A 59 16.02 13.19 -21.95
CA ALA A 59 16.67 13.07 -20.65
C ALA A 59 15.66 12.76 -19.52
N ALA A 60 14.52 13.44 -19.48
CA ALA A 60 13.44 13.16 -18.52
C ALA A 60 12.85 11.75 -18.73
N SER A 61 12.75 11.29 -19.97
CA SER A 61 12.28 9.94 -20.30
C SER A 61 13.25 8.87 -19.77
N LEU A 62 14.56 9.08 -19.94
CA LEU A 62 15.61 8.21 -19.41
C LEU A 62 15.64 8.23 -17.87
N GLN A 63 15.49 9.42 -17.26
CA GLN A 63 15.32 9.56 -15.82
C GLN A 63 14.15 8.70 -15.32
N GLY A 64 12.99 8.79 -15.97
CA GLY A 64 11.81 7.99 -15.65
C GLY A 64 12.05 6.48 -15.75
N LEU A 65 12.82 6.02 -16.75
CA LEU A 65 13.21 4.61 -16.87
C LEU A 65 14.12 4.16 -15.72
N ILE A 66 15.10 4.98 -15.34
CA ILE A 66 16.00 4.69 -14.21
C ILE A 66 15.19 4.63 -12.89
N LEU A 67 14.27 5.58 -12.68
CA LEU A 67 13.33 5.55 -11.56
C LEU A 67 12.48 4.27 -11.57
N ALA A 68 11.97 3.86 -12.72
CA ALA A 68 11.19 2.62 -12.84
C ALA A 68 12.01 1.38 -12.45
N VAL A 69 13.29 1.30 -12.85
CA VAL A 69 14.21 0.23 -12.42
C VAL A 69 14.38 0.25 -10.89
N SER A 70 14.52 1.43 -10.29
CA SER A 70 14.61 1.56 -8.82
C SER A 70 13.35 1.05 -8.11
N LEU A 71 12.16 1.32 -8.67
CA LEU A 71 10.90 0.83 -8.11
C LEU A 71 10.79 -0.69 -8.26
N VAL A 72 11.18 -1.25 -9.41
CA VAL A 72 11.23 -2.69 -9.63
C VAL A 72 12.18 -3.37 -8.65
N TYR A 73 13.31 -2.76 -8.32
CA TYR A 73 14.23 -3.28 -7.31
C TYR A 73 13.61 -3.34 -5.90
N ILE A 74 12.85 -2.32 -5.50
CA ILE A 74 12.11 -2.32 -4.22
C ILE A 74 11.06 -3.44 -4.21
N ILE A 75 10.26 -3.53 -5.28
CA ILE A 75 9.21 -4.55 -5.44
C ILE A 75 9.83 -5.95 -5.44
N PHE A 76 10.96 -6.13 -6.12
CA PHE A 76 11.67 -7.41 -6.21
C PHE A 76 12.04 -7.93 -4.82
N GLY A 77 12.67 -7.10 -3.98
CA GLY A 77 13.01 -7.50 -2.61
C GLY A 77 11.79 -7.92 -1.81
N ALA A 78 10.70 -7.14 -1.88
CA ALA A 78 9.49 -7.44 -1.12
C ALA A 78 8.78 -8.71 -1.60
N LEU A 79 8.69 -8.92 -2.92
CA LEU A 79 8.12 -10.13 -3.51
C LEU A 79 9.00 -11.34 -3.27
N LEU A 80 10.33 -11.18 -3.24
CA LEU A 80 11.26 -12.25 -2.88
C LEU A 80 11.04 -12.71 -1.44
N LEU A 81 10.91 -11.76 -0.50
CA LEU A 81 10.58 -12.06 0.89
C LEU A 81 9.24 -12.80 1.00
N LEU A 82 8.19 -12.28 0.35
CA LEU A 82 6.87 -12.91 0.32
C LEU A 82 6.90 -14.31 -0.31
N ALA A 83 7.63 -14.49 -1.42
CA ALA A 83 7.79 -15.77 -2.07
C ALA A 83 8.53 -16.75 -1.15
N THR A 84 9.59 -16.33 -0.49
CA THR A 84 10.35 -17.12 0.48
C THR A 84 9.47 -17.57 1.65
N LEU A 85 8.64 -16.68 2.19
CA LEU A 85 7.67 -16.99 3.24
C LEU A 85 6.57 -17.94 2.77
N THR A 86 6.16 -17.82 1.52
CA THR A 86 5.14 -18.70 0.92
C THR A 86 5.70 -20.11 0.73
N GLN A 87 6.89 -20.23 0.13
CA GLN A 87 7.54 -21.52 -0.15
C GLN A 87 8.03 -22.23 1.13
N SER A 88 8.44 -21.47 2.15
CA SER A 88 8.83 -22.04 3.45
C SER A 88 7.64 -22.49 4.32
N GLY A 89 6.40 -22.17 3.92
CA GLY A 89 5.19 -22.47 4.69
C GLY A 89 4.91 -21.49 5.84
N ALA A 90 5.69 -20.42 6.00
CA ALA A 90 5.44 -19.39 7.01
C ALA A 90 4.06 -18.72 6.83
N VAL A 91 3.68 -18.42 5.58
CA VAL A 91 2.35 -17.88 5.27
C VAL A 91 1.23 -18.84 5.69
N ASN A 92 1.47 -20.16 5.62
CA ASN A 92 0.50 -21.16 6.06
C ASN A 92 0.37 -21.20 7.59
N SER A 93 1.47 -21.06 8.35
CA SER A 93 1.41 -20.89 9.81
C SER A 93 0.63 -19.64 10.20
N ILE A 94 0.87 -18.52 9.52
CA ILE A 94 0.15 -17.26 9.75
C ILE A 94 -1.34 -17.43 9.43
N ARG A 95 -1.65 -18.12 8.32
CA ARG A 95 -3.03 -18.46 7.94
C ARG A 95 -3.74 -19.31 8.98
N GLU A 96 -3.14 -20.41 9.43
CA GLU A 96 -3.71 -21.29 10.46
C GLU A 96 -4.00 -20.52 11.75
N ALA A 97 -3.09 -19.62 12.14
CA ALA A 97 -3.29 -18.77 13.28
C ALA A 97 -4.53 -17.88 13.15
N PHE A 98 -4.90 -17.42 11.94
CA PHE A 98 -6.10 -16.61 11.72
C PHE A 98 -7.40 -17.40 11.71
N VAL A 99 -7.40 -18.66 11.22
CA VAL A 99 -8.60 -19.53 11.20
C VAL A 99 -9.21 -19.65 12.60
N GLN A 100 -8.37 -19.79 13.61
CA GLN A 100 -8.80 -20.11 14.98
C GLN A 100 -9.17 -18.89 15.84
N ILE A 101 -9.09 -17.67 15.30
CA ILE A 101 -9.25 -16.47 16.14
C ILE A 101 -10.72 -16.13 16.40
N SER A 102 -11.59 -16.29 15.40
CA SER A 102 -13.00 -15.96 15.56
C SER A 102 -13.87 -16.83 14.65
N PRO A 103 -15.03 -17.32 15.12
CA PRO A 103 -16.02 -17.95 14.26
C PRO A 103 -16.78 -16.95 13.37
N ASP A 104 -16.62 -15.64 13.58
CA ASP A 104 -17.32 -14.61 12.82
C ASP A 104 -16.56 -14.18 11.56
N ARG A 105 -17.18 -14.33 10.38
CA ARG A 105 -16.54 -13.99 9.10
C ARG A 105 -16.28 -12.49 8.95
N ARG A 106 -17.07 -11.62 9.59
CA ARG A 106 -16.83 -10.16 9.55
C ARG A 106 -15.55 -9.83 10.31
N ILE A 107 -15.34 -10.46 11.47
CA ILE A 107 -14.10 -10.30 12.25
C ILE A 107 -12.90 -10.85 11.49
N GLN A 108 -13.01 -12.05 10.90
CA GLN A 108 -11.93 -12.61 10.08
C GLN A 108 -11.56 -11.67 8.93
N ALA A 109 -12.55 -11.10 8.25
CA ALA A 109 -12.33 -10.15 7.16
C ALA A 109 -11.65 -8.85 7.62
N ILE A 110 -11.97 -8.35 8.81
CA ILE A 110 -11.30 -7.19 9.41
C ILE A 110 -9.85 -7.55 9.78
N ILE A 111 -9.62 -8.65 10.51
CA ILE A 111 -8.25 -9.01 10.91
C ILE A 111 -7.35 -9.26 9.69
N ILE A 112 -7.86 -9.97 8.69
CA ILE A 112 -7.09 -10.36 7.52
C ILE A 112 -7.00 -9.23 6.50
N GLY A 113 -8.12 -8.63 6.13
CA GLY A 113 -8.13 -7.56 5.14
C GLY A 113 -7.52 -6.28 5.69
N TRP A 114 -8.01 -5.80 6.83
CA TRP A 114 -7.62 -4.48 7.34
C TRP A 114 -6.25 -4.50 8.01
N LEU A 115 -6.00 -5.39 8.95
CA LEU A 115 -4.73 -5.38 9.70
C LEU A 115 -3.62 -6.09 8.92
N PHE A 116 -3.81 -7.37 8.61
CA PHE A 116 -2.80 -8.13 7.87
C PHE A 116 -2.61 -7.60 6.44
N GLY A 117 -3.69 -7.18 5.75
CA GLY A 117 -3.57 -6.54 4.45
C GLY A 117 -2.80 -5.23 4.50
N SER A 118 -3.06 -4.34 5.48
CA SER A 118 -2.27 -3.10 5.64
C SER A 118 -0.80 -3.38 5.96
N PHE A 119 -0.53 -4.46 6.69
CA PHE A 119 0.83 -4.91 6.97
C PHE A 119 1.56 -5.34 5.69
N ILE A 120 0.91 -6.17 4.87
CA ILE A 120 1.44 -6.58 3.57
C ILE A 120 1.64 -5.37 2.66
N GLU A 121 0.71 -4.40 2.64
CA GLU A 121 0.85 -3.15 1.87
C GLU A 121 2.06 -2.35 2.34
N GLY A 122 2.24 -2.18 3.65
CA GLY A 122 3.39 -1.48 4.20
C GLY A 122 4.72 -2.10 3.76
N SER A 123 4.81 -3.44 3.83
CA SER A 123 6.03 -4.17 3.48
C SER A 123 6.32 -4.22 1.98
N ALA A 124 5.30 -4.48 1.15
CA ALA A 124 5.48 -4.79 -0.27
C ALA A 124 4.90 -3.76 -1.22
N GLY A 125 3.85 -3.05 -0.82
CA GLY A 125 3.16 -2.05 -1.63
C GLY A 125 2.45 -2.64 -2.87
N PHE A 126 2.07 -1.74 -3.78
CA PHE A 126 1.69 -2.05 -5.16
C PHE A 126 0.55 -3.08 -5.31
N GLY A 127 -0.42 -3.08 -4.39
CA GLY A 127 -1.59 -3.96 -4.47
C GLY A 127 -1.33 -5.41 -4.03
N THR A 128 -0.14 -5.70 -3.46
CA THR A 128 0.23 -7.02 -2.92
C THR A 128 -0.81 -7.63 -1.96
N PRO A 129 -1.48 -6.85 -1.07
CA PRO A 129 -2.54 -7.38 -0.20
C PRO A 129 -3.67 -8.06 -0.94
N ALA A 130 -4.08 -7.60 -2.13
CA ALA A 130 -5.12 -8.27 -2.89
C ALA A 130 -4.64 -9.66 -3.36
N ALA A 131 -3.37 -9.78 -3.75
CA ALA A 131 -2.76 -11.03 -4.17
C ALA A 131 -2.56 -12.04 -3.02
N VAL A 132 -2.38 -11.56 -1.77
CA VAL A 132 -2.12 -12.43 -0.60
C VAL A 132 -3.39 -12.69 0.22
N CYS A 133 -4.15 -11.66 0.53
CA CYS A 133 -5.32 -11.75 1.40
C CYS A 133 -6.50 -12.44 0.71
N ALA A 134 -6.70 -12.26 -0.60
CA ALA A 134 -7.83 -12.88 -1.28
C ALA A 134 -7.73 -14.42 -1.33
N PRO A 135 -6.59 -15.03 -1.71
CA PRO A 135 -6.43 -16.49 -1.61
C PRO A 135 -6.53 -17.01 -0.17
N LEU A 136 -6.04 -16.24 0.80
CA LEU A 136 -6.14 -16.56 2.22
C LEU A 136 -7.61 -16.63 2.68
N LEU A 137 -8.40 -15.60 2.38
CA LEU A 137 -9.84 -15.56 2.70
C LEU A 137 -10.61 -16.68 1.99
N LEU A 138 -10.29 -16.94 0.72
CA LEU A 138 -10.87 -18.05 -0.04
C LEU A 138 -10.59 -19.40 0.64
N ALA A 139 -9.36 -19.63 1.12
CA ALA A 139 -8.98 -20.84 1.86
C ALA A 139 -9.71 -20.97 3.20
N LEU A 140 -10.11 -19.85 3.82
CA LEU A 140 -10.95 -19.86 5.02
C LEU A 140 -12.42 -20.21 4.74
N GLY A 141 -12.82 -20.26 3.47
CA GLY A 141 -14.20 -20.53 3.05
C GLY A 141 -15.00 -19.27 2.71
N PHE A 142 -14.35 -18.14 2.43
CA PHE A 142 -15.04 -17.00 1.85
C PHE A 142 -15.39 -17.27 0.38
N PRO A 143 -16.50 -16.74 -0.15
CA PRO A 143 -16.73 -16.68 -1.59
C PRO A 143 -15.58 -15.92 -2.28
N ALA A 144 -15.18 -16.36 -3.49
CA ALA A 144 -14.03 -15.79 -4.18
C ALA A 144 -14.19 -14.28 -4.43
N MET A 145 -15.37 -13.85 -4.87
CA MET A 145 -15.64 -12.43 -5.07
C MET A 145 -15.71 -11.62 -3.77
N ALA A 146 -16.10 -12.24 -2.66
CA ALA A 146 -16.06 -11.59 -1.35
C ALA A 146 -14.62 -11.35 -0.91
N ALA A 147 -13.74 -12.34 -1.13
CA ALA A 147 -12.32 -12.23 -0.86
C ALA A 147 -11.63 -11.14 -1.71
N VAL A 148 -11.97 -11.06 -3.00
CA VAL A 148 -11.51 -9.98 -3.90
C VAL A 148 -12.01 -8.62 -3.41
N MET A 149 -13.30 -8.50 -3.09
CA MET A 149 -13.88 -7.25 -2.58
C MET A 149 -13.18 -6.79 -1.30
N VAL A 150 -12.95 -7.69 -0.34
CA VAL A 150 -12.19 -7.38 0.88
C VAL A 150 -10.78 -6.90 0.53
N GLY A 151 -10.07 -7.60 -0.35
CA GLY A 151 -8.72 -7.22 -0.78
C GLY A 151 -8.65 -5.86 -1.48
N LEU A 152 -9.70 -5.46 -2.19
CA LEU A 152 -9.77 -4.16 -2.88
C LEU A 152 -10.18 -3.02 -1.94
N ILE A 153 -11.12 -3.23 -1.00
CA ILE A 153 -11.55 -2.18 -0.05
C ILE A 153 -10.39 -1.71 0.84
N ILE A 154 -9.50 -2.63 1.20
CA ILE A 154 -8.40 -2.37 2.14
C ILE A 154 -7.21 -1.66 1.46
N GLN A 155 -7.22 -1.53 0.14
CA GLN A 155 -6.33 -0.68 -0.66
C GLN A 155 -6.72 0.81 -0.51
N SER A 156 -6.75 1.28 0.73
CA SER A 156 -7.13 2.65 1.10
C SER A 156 -6.10 3.25 2.06
N THR A 157 -6.22 3.05 3.37
CA THR A 157 -5.47 3.78 4.39
C THR A 157 -3.95 3.55 4.36
N ALA A 158 -3.51 2.32 4.07
CA ALA A 158 -2.09 1.95 4.15
C ALA A 158 -1.28 2.36 2.90
N VAL A 159 -1.94 2.70 1.79
CA VAL A 159 -1.29 2.75 0.46
C VAL A 159 -0.27 3.87 0.33
N SER A 160 -0.51 5.06 0.90
CA SER A 160 0.44 6.19 0.79
C SER A 160 1.78 5.93 1.48
N PHE A 161 1.82 4.98 2.42
CA PHE A 161 3.05 4.56 3.08
C PHE A 161 3.43 3.11 2.74
N GLY A 162 2.87 2.58 1.65
CA GLY A 162 3.20 1.27 1.12
C GLY A 162 4.64 1.20 0.60
N ALA A 163 5.19 -0.02 0.55
CA ALA A 163 6.60 -0.27 0.20
C ALA A 163 7.55 0.66 0.96
N ALA A 164 7.38 0.72 2.28
CA ALA A 164 8.13 1.60 3.19
C ALA A 164 8.18 3.06 2.73
N GLY A 165 7.02 3.69 2.53
CA GLY A 165 6.92 5.14 2.27
C GLY A 165 7.21 5.58 0.83
N THR A 166 7.42 4.64 -0.10
CA THR A 166 7.79 4.93 -1.50
C THR A 166 6.87 5.95 -2.18
N PRO A 167 5.53 5.93 -2.02
CA PRO A 167 4.66 6.92 -2.65
C PRO A 167 4.92 8.36 -2.19
N ILE A 168 5.32 8.57 -0.94
CA ILE A 168 5.72 9.90 -0.44
C ILE A 168 7.15 10.22 -0.86
N LEU A 169 8.09 9.31 -0.57
CA LEU A 169 9.53 9.53 -0.72
C LEU A 169 10.00 9.61 -2.17
N ILE A 170 9.33 8.92 -3.09
CA ILE A 170 9.67 8.91 -4.53
C ILE A 170 8.56 9.61 -5.32
N GLY A 171 7.30 9.29 -5.05
CA GLY A 171 6.17 9.83 -5.81
C GLY A 171 5.95 11.33 -5.56
N VAL A 172 5.58 11.69 -4.34
CA VAL A 172 5.32 13.09 -3.97
C VAL A 172 6.59 13.91 -4.02
N SER A 173 7.67 13.41 -3.40
CA SER A 173 8.96 14.10 -3.41
C SER A 173 9.47 14.33 -4.83
N GLY A 174 9.49 13.32 -5.69
CA GLY A 174 9.96 13.50 -7.07
C GLY A 174 9.11 14.48 -7.89
N GLY A 175 7.82 14.62 -7.58
CA GLY A 175 6.95 15.60 -8.22
C GLY A 175 7.11 17.04 -7.72
N LEU A 176 7.59 17.22 -6.49
CA LEU A 176 7.75 18.53 -5.85
C LEU A 176 9.20 19.01 -5.80
N ASP A 177 10.18 18.13 -6.05
CA ASP A 177 11.60 18.43 -6.00
C ASP A 177 12.05 19.26 -7.21
N SER A 178 11.79 20.56 -7.12
CA SER A 178 12.19 21.57 -8.11
C SER A 178 12.86 22.74 -7.42
N THR A 179 13.74 23.44 -8.14
CA THR A 179 14.39 24.66 -7.64
C THR A 179 13.37 25.69 -7.19
N LEU A 180 12.28 25.85 -7.95
CA LEU A 180 11.19 26.78 -7.62
C LEU A 180 10.55 26.48 -6.26
N VAL A 181 10.26 25.21 -5.97
CA VAL A 181 9.68 24.82 -4.67
C VAL A 181 10.70 24.99 -3.55
N ARG A 182 11.96 24.58 -3.77
CA ARG A 182 13.03 24.73 -2.78
C ARG A 182 13.29 26.19 -2.42
N ASP A 183 13.40 27.07 -3.40
CA ASP A 183 13.62 28.50 -3.20
C ASP A 183 12.44 29.14 -2.45
N TYR A 184 11.21 28.74 -2.78
CA TYR A 184 10.02 29.17 -2.04
C TYR A 184 10.05 28.71 -0.58
N LEU A 185 10.34 27.44 -0.30
CA LEU A 185 10.41 26.92 1.07
C LEU A 185 11.51 27.60 1.90
N LEU A 186 12.69 27.83 1.29
CA LEU A 186 13.77 28.59 1.93
C LEU A 186 13.35 30.03 2.25
N SER A 187 12.56 30.68 1.39
CA SER A 187 11.99 32.01 1.69
C SER A 187 11.04 32.03 2.89
N GLN A 188 10.45 30.88 3.21
CA GLN A 188 9.59 30.67 4.38
C GLN A 188 10.36 30.11 5.59
N GLY A 189 11.68 29.93 5.48
CA GLY A 189 12.52 29.37 6.54
C GLY A 189 12.29 27.87 6.80
N MET A 190 11.80 27.14 5.81
CA MET A 190 11.50 25.71 5.90
C MET A 190 12.42 24.90 4.98
N GLU A 191 12.98 23.80 5.48
CA GLU A 191 13.73 22.87 4.66
C GLU A 191 12.80 21.91 3.89
N TYR A 192 13.29 21.39 2.76
CA TYR A 192 12.51 20.45 1.93
C TYR A 192 12.13 19.16 2.69
N GLY A 193 13.00 18.69 3.58
CA GLY A 193 12.72 17.54 4.44
C GLY A 193 11.55 17.79 5.39
N GLU A 194 11.55 18.94 6.06
CA GLU A 194 10.48 19.36 6.97
C GLU A 194 9.13 19.49 6.24
N PHE A 195 9.16 19.98 5.00
CA PHE A 195 7.97 20.04 4.15
C PHE A 195 7.41 18.65 3.81
N LEU A 196 8.27 17.67 3.52
CA LEU A 196 7.85 16.29 3.29
C LEU A 196 7.30 15.63 4.55
N ASP A 197 7.87 15.93 5.72
CA ASP A 197 7.35 15.44 7.00
C ASP A 197 5.97 16.05 7.29
N GLU A 198 5.75 17.32 6.97
CA GLU A 198 4.44 17.95 7.10
C GLU A 198 3.40 17.31 6.16
N ILE A 199 3.77 17.03 4.91
CA ILE A 199 2.90 16.29 3.97
C ILE A 199 2.58 14.90 4.54
N THR A 200 3.60 14.20 5.06
CA THR A 200 3.46 12.88 5.67
C THR A 200 2.42 12.90 6.80
N ILE A 201 2.53 13.84 7.73
CA ILE A 201 1.60 13.99 8.86
C ILE A 201 0.18 14.30 8.36
N ARG A 202 0.03 15.21 7.40
CA ARG A 202 -1.28 15.60 6.84
C ARG A 202 -1.96 14.43 6.12
N VAL A 203 -1.23 13.70 5.29
CA VAL A 203 -1.72 12.49 4.62
C VAL A 203 -2.12 11.45 5.66
N ALA A 204 -1.27 11.21 6.66
CA ALA A 204 -1.55 10.27 7.73
C ALA A 204 -2.80 10.65 8.55
N ALA A 205 -3.04 11.94 8.79
CA ALA A 205 -4.23 12.42 9.49
C ALA A 205 -5.51 12.15 8.69
N ILE A 206 -5.51 12.48 7.38
CA ILE A 206 -6.64 12.21 6.48
C ILE A 206 -6.95 10.71 6.44
N HIS A 207 -5.91 9.90 6.33
CA HIS A 207 -6.00 8.44 6.34
C HIS A 207 -6.47 7.89 7.68
N ALA A 208 -5.97 8.39 8.80
CA ALA A 208 -6.41 7.94 10.13
C ALA A 208 -7.89 8.25 10.37
N LEU A 209 -8.35 9.43 9.94
CA LEU A 209 -9.75 9.86 10.06
C LEU A 209 -10.68 9.01 9.19
N THR A 210 -10.39 8.91 7.90
CA THR A 210 -11.20 8.12 6.95
C THR A 210 -11.11 6.62 7.23
N GLY A 211 -9.91 6.15 7.56
CA GLY A 211 -9.57 4.78 7.91
C GLY A 211 -10.39 4.25 9.08
N THR A 212 -10.74 5.11 10.04
CA THR A 212 -11.58 4.77 11.21
C THR A 212 -12.88 4.04 10.84
N LEU A 213 -13.45 4.35 9.67
CA LEU A 213 -14.71 3.78 9.20
C LEU A 213 -14.54 2.61 8.23
N ILE A 214 -13.33 2.37 7.71
CA ILE A 214 -13.09 1.35 6.66
C ILE A 214 -13.42 -0.07 7.13
N PRO A 215 -13.02 -0.54 8.34
CA PRO A 215 -13.40 -1.87 8.81
C PRO A 215 -14.92 -2.05 8.94
N LEU A 216 -15.63 -1.00 9.34
CA LEU A 216 -17.09 -1.03 9.47
C LEU A 216 -17.76 -1.05 8.09
N PHE A 217 -17.28 -0.22 7.16
CA PHE A 217 -17.71 -0.22 5.77
C PHE A 217 -17.49 -1.59 5.12
N LEU A 218 -16.32 -2.20 5.32
CA LEU A 218 -15.98 -3.54 4.84
C LEU A 218 -16.98 -4.59 5.34
N SER A 219 -17.28 -4.59 6.65
CA SER A 219 -18.28 -5.48 7.24
C SER A 219 -19.68 -5.25 6.66
N ALA A 220 -20.08 -3.99 6.47
CA ALA A 220 -21.35 -3.63 5.85
C ALA A 220 -21.45 -4.13 4.41
N MET A 221 -20.40 -3.97 3.60
CA MET A 221 -20.34 -4.48 2.23
C MET A 221 -20.41 -6.02 2.19
N LEU A 222 -19.66 -6.69 3.06
CA LEU A 222 -19.65 -8.15 3.15
C LEU A 222 -21.05 -8.70 3.40
N THR A 223 -21.75 -8.15 4.39
CA THR A 223 -23.10 -8.60 4.76
C THR A 223 -24.17 -8.22 3.74
N ARG A 224 -24.02 -7.07 3.07
CA ARG A 224 -24.95 -6.63 2.01
C ARG A 224 -24.91 -7.52 0.78
N PHE A 225 -23.71 -7.85 0.31
CA PHE A 225 -23.53 -8.51 -0.97
C PHE A 225 -23.46 -10.03 -0.84
N TYR A 226 -22.97 -10.54 0.29
CA TYR A 226 -22.70 -11.97 0.47
C TYR A 226 -23.48 -12.62 1.63
N GLY A 227 -24.31 -11.87 2.35
CA GLY A 227 -25.17 -12.41 3.40
C GLY A 227 -26.48 -12.98 2.91
N ALA A 228 -27.02 -13.96 3.64
CA ALA A 228 -28.34 -14.54 3.36
C ALA A 228 -29.45 -13.47 3.33
N LYS A 229 -29.41 -12.51 4.26
CA LYS A 229 -30.39 -11.41 4.34
C LYS A 229 -30.02 -10.18 3.50
N ARG A 230 -28.84 -10.17 2.88
CA ARG A 230 -28.33 -9.06 2.06
C ARG A 230 -28.53 -7.68 2.69
N SER A 231 -28.13 -7.52 3.96
CA SER A 231 -28.43 -6.34 4.77
C SER A 231 -27.19 -5.70 5.36
N PHE A 232 -27.03 -4.38 5.17
CA PHE A 232 -25.98 -3.59 5.82
C PHE A 232 -26.07 -3.63 7.34
N ARG A 233 -27.29 -3.77 7.90
CA ARG A 233 -27.51 -3.77 9.35
C ARG A 233 -26.74 -4.88 10.05
N GLU A 234 -26.61 -6.04 9.40
CA GLU A 234 -25.82 -7.14 9.96
C GLU A 234 -24.34 -6.76 10.08
N GLY A 235 -23.77 -6.09 9.07
CA GLY A 235 -22.40 -5.60 9.14
C GLY A 235 -22.20 -4.49 10.15
N LEU A 236 -23.18 -3.59 10.30
CA LEU A 236 -23.13 -2.49 11.26
C LEU A 236 -23.20 -2.95 12.72
N LYS A 237 -23.75 -4.14 13.00
CA LYS A 237 -23.79 -4.70 14.38
C LYS A 237 -22.40 -4.88 15.00
N VAL A 238 -21.34 -5.02 14.20
CA VAL A 238 -19.95 -5.18 14.71
C VAL A 238 -19.19 -3.87 14.83
N TRP A 239 -19.88 -2.72 14.83
CA TRP A 239 -19.25 -1.39 14.87
C TRP A 239 -18.24 -1.22 16.00
N LYS A 240 -18.52 -1.76 17.20
CA LYS A 240 -17.59 -1.67 18.34
C LYS A 240 -16.25 -2.32 18.04
N PHE A 241 -16.29 -3.55 17.52
CA PHE A 241 -15.09 -4.27 17.10
C PHE A 241 -14.40 -3.57 15.94
N ALA A 242 -15.17 -3.12 14.95
CA ALA A 242 -14.64 -2.47 13.76
C ALA A 242 -13.90 -1.16 14.09
N LEU A 243 -14.49 -0.29 14.92
CA LEU A 243 -13.84 0.94 15.38
C LEU A 243 -12.60 0.64 16.22
N PHE A 244 -12.69 -0.33 17.14
CA PHE A 244 -11.56 -0.76 17.96
C PHE A 244 -10.39 -1.27 17.10
N ALA A 245 -10.67 -2.16 16.16
CA ALA A 245 -9.66 -2.68 15.24
C ALA A 245 -9.09 -1.57 14.33
N SER A 246 -9.93 -0.60 13.95
CA SER A 246 -9.46 0.55 13.20
C SER A 246 -8.50 1.41 14.00
N LEU A 247 -8.89 1.82 15.21
CA LEU A 247 -8.07 2.69 16.06
C LEU A 247 -6.77 2.01 16.51
N SER A 248 -6.80 0.69 16.70
CA SER A 248 -5.60 -0.11 17.00
C SER A 248 -4.56 -0.05 15.88
N PHE A 249 -4.97 0.26 14.64
CA PHE A 249 -4.08 0.52 13.51
C PHE A 249 -3.82 2.02 13.32
N THR A 250 -4.86 2.84 13.23
CA THR A 250 -4.74 4.24 12.80
C THR A 250 -4.03 5.12 13.82
N VAL A 251 -4.16 4.84 15.12
CA VAL A 251 -3.45 5.60 16.16
C VAL A 251 -1.94 5.34 16.07
N PRO A 252 -1.44 4.09 16.17
CA PRO A 252 0.00 3.85 16.02
C PRO A 252 0.53 4.24 14.63
N TYR A 253 -0.26 4.08 13.57
CA TYR A 253 0.05 4.56 12.22
C TYR A 253 0.33 6.07 12.19
N PHE A 254 -0.55 6.89 12.76
CA PHE A 254 -0.38 8.33 12.81
C PHE A 254 0.82 8.73 13.67
N LEU A 255 1.00 8.08 14.83
CA LEU A 255 2.15 8.32 15.69
C LEU A 255 3.47 7.98 14.99
N CYS A 256 3.53 6.89 14.22
CA CYS A 256 4.70 6.56 13.42
C CYS A 256 4.95 7.61 12.34
N ALA A 257 3.91 8.10 11.66
CA ALA A 257 4.08 9.17 10.67
C ALA A 257 4.65 10.45 11.30
N TYR A 258 4.20 10.78 12.51
CA TYR A 258 4.63 11.97 13.24
C TYR A 258 6.05 11.85 13.81
N PHE A 259 6.43 10.70 14.38
CA PHE A 259 7.71 10.54 15.08
C PHE A 259 8.81 9.88 14.26
N LEU A 260 8.46 9.07 13.26
CA LEU A 260 9.39 8.19 12.54
C LEU A 260 9.42 8.44 11.02
N GLY A 261 8.52 9.27 10.49
CA GLY A 261 8.46 9.58 9.06
C GLY A 261 7.61 8.59 8.22
N PRO A 262 7.64 8.71 6.88
CA PRO A 262 6.72 8.02 5.97
C PRO A 262 6.98 6.52 5.78
N GLU A 263 8.11 5.98 6.23
CA GLU A 263 8.49 4.58 5.97
C GLU A 263 7.75 3.56 6.85
N PHE A 264 7.43 3.96 8.07
CA PHE A 264 6.95 3.07 9.14
C PHE A 264 5.42 2.99 9.35
N PRO A 265 4.58 3.98 9.00
CA PRO A 265 3.17 4.01 9.41
C PRO A 265 2.41 2.73 9.12
N SER A 266 2.47 2.25 7.88
CA SER A 266 1.71 1.08 7.44
C SER A 266 2.23 -0.23 8.04
N ILE A 267 3.55 -0.40 8.16
CA ILE A 267 4.16 -1.64 8.71
C ILE A 267 3.97 -1.71 10.23
N VAL A 268 4.44 -0.68 10.94
CA VAL A 268 4.45 -0.67 12.41
C VAL A 268 3.03 -0.52 12.94
N GLY A 269 2.25 0.38 12.34
CA GLY A 269 0.88 0.61 12.75
C GLY A 269 0.05 -0.66 12.67
N SER A 270 0.14 -1.39 11.56
CA SER A 270 -0.65 -2.61 11.35
C SER A 270 -0.15 -3.77 12.20
N SER A 271 1.16 -3.87 12.45
CA SER A 271 1.75 -4.88 13.33
C SER A 271 1.24 -4.72 14.77
N ILE A 272 1.28 -3.49 15.30
CA ILE A 272 0.74 -3.18 16.64
C ILE A 272 -0.75 -3.46 16.68
N GLY A 273 -1.50 -3.01 15.67
CA GLY A 273 -2.93 -3.26 15.56
C GLY A 273 -3.28 -4.75 15.53
N LEU A 274 -2.51 -5.56 14.79
CA LEU A 274 -2.67 -7.00 14.73
C LEU A 274 -2.47 -7.64 16.11
N ILE A 275 -1.40 -7.28 16.83
CA ILE A 275 -1.13 -7.81 18.17
C ILE A 275 -2.27 -7.48 19.13
N ILE A 276 -2.68 -6.21 19.18
CA ILE A 276 -3.76 -5.72 20.06
C ILE A 276 -5.08 -6.44 19.75
N VAL A 277 -5.47 -6.49 18.47
CA VAL A 277 -6.78 -7.01 18.07
C VAL A 277 -6.84 -8.53 18.20
N ILE A 278 -5.76 -9.26 17.87
CA ILE A 278 -5.73 -10.72 18.08
C ILE A 278 -5.86 -11.04 19.57
N PHE A 279 -5.13 -10.33 20.44
CA PHE A 279 -5.22 -10.54 21.88
C PHE A 279 -6.63 -10.26 22.41
N ALA A 280 -7.21 -9.12 22.04
CA ALA A 280 -8.58 -8.75 22.41
C ALA A 280 -9.61 -9.76 21.92
N THR A 281 -9.48 -10.23 20.67
CA THR A 281 -10.41 -11.21 20.09
C THR A 281 -10.33 -12.55 20.80
N ARG A 282 -9.12 -13.03 21.13
CA ARG A 282 -8.93 -14.26 21.92
C ARG A 282 -9.51 -14.17 23.33
N LYS A 283 -9.57 -12.98 23.90
CA LYS A 283 -10.24 -12.71 25.19
C LYS A 283 -11.75 -12.49 25.06
N GLY A 284 -12.31 -12.56 23.85
CA GLY A 284 -13.73 -12.30 23.59
C GLY A 284 -14.12 -10.83 23.76
N TRP A 285 -13.16 -9.91 23.79
CA TRP A 285 -13.43 -8.50 24.03
C TRP A 285 -13.94 -7.82 22.76
N LEU A 286 -15.10 -7.14 22.86
CA LEU A 286 -15.80 -6.45 21.77
C LEU A 286 -16.24 -7.35 20.59
N VAL A 287 -16.03 -8.66 20.69
CA VAL A 287 -16.55 -9.68 19.75
C VAL A 287 -18.09 -9.72 19.86
N PRO A 288 -18.84 -9.77 18.74
CA PRO A 288 -20.29 -9.84 18.78
C PRO A 288 -20.75 -11.15 19.41
N ARG A 289 -21.86 -11.10 20.15
CA ARG A 289 -22.50 -12.30 20.71
C ARG A 289 -23.13 -13.18 19.62
N GLU A 290 -23.71 -12.54 18.60
CA GLU A 290 -24.26 -13.21 17.42
C GLU A 290 -23.19 -13.27 16.34
N THR A 291 -22.75 -14.49 16.02
CA THR A 291 -21.84 -14.73 14.91
C THR A 291 -22.55 -14.60 13.57
N TRP A 292 -21.82 -14.14 12.57
CA TRP A 292 -22.30 -14.08 11.19
C TRP A 292 -21.41 -14.94 10.30
N ASP A 293 -22.06 -15.74 9.45
CA ASP A 293 -21.41 -16.57 8.43
C ASP A 293 -22.17 -16.43 7.10
N PHE A 294 -21.52 -16.87 6.03
CA PHE A 294 -22.14 -16.96 4.70
C PHE A 294 -23.29 -17.97 4.70
N PRO A 295 -24.27 -17.84 3.79
CA PRO A 295 -25.25 -18.91 3.58
C PRO A 295 -24.55 -20.24 3.20
N PRO A 296 -25.24 -21.39 3.31
CA PRO A 296 -24.71 -22.67 2.83
C PRO A 296 -24.21 -22.55 1.39
N ARG A 297 -23.09 -23.22 1.08
CA ARG A 297 -22.36 -23.04 -0.18
C ARG A 297 -23.19 -23.40 -1.40
N GLU A 298 -24.13 -24.33 -1.23
CA GLU A 298 -25.10 -24.77 -2.24
C GLU A 298 -26.01 -23.62 -2.70
N ASN A 299 -26.20 -22.61 -1.85
CA ASN A 299 -27.05 -21.45 -2.11
C ASN A 299 -26.27 -20.24 -2.63
N TRP A 300 -24.98 -20.38 -2.92
CA TRP A 300 -24.18 -19.27 -3.45
C TRP A 300 -24.49 -19.02 -4.91
N ASN A 301 -24.52 -17.75 -5.30
CA ASN A 301 -24.63 -17.39 -6.71
C ASN A 301 -23.35 -17.84 -7.44
N SER A 302 -23.49 -18.35 -8.67
CA SER A 302 -22.34 -18.72 -9.52
C SER A 302 -21.35 -17.58 -9.72
N ALA A 303 -21.83 -16.32 -9.76
CA ALA A 303 -20.98 -15.14 -9.84
C ALA A 303 -20.09 -14.92 -8.61
N TRP A 304 -20.37 -15.56 -7.47
CA TRP A 304 -19.51 -15.47 -6.28
C TRP A 304 -18.35 -16.47 -6.34
N MET A 305 -18.48 -17.48 -7.18
CA MET A 305 -17.56 -18.60 -7.30
C MET A 305 -16.44 -18.24 -8.29
N GLY A 306 -15.21 -18.59 -7.92
CA GLY A 306 -14.07 -18.57 -8.84
C GLY A 306 -13.85 -19.94 -9.46
N SER A 307 -13.02 -20.00 -10.50
CA SER A 307 -12.52 -21.24 -11.10
C SER A 307 -11.51 -21.98 -10.21
N ILE A 308 -11.02 -21.33 -9.15
CA ILE A 308 -10.04 -21.88 -8.22
C ILE A 308 -10.77 -22.53 -7.04
N HIS A 309 -10.63 -23.84 -6.91
CA HIS A 309 -11.05 -24.56 -5.73
C HIS A 309 -9.92 -24.58 -4.70
N PRO A 310 -10.15 -24.15 -3.45
CA PRO A 310 -9.14 -24.27 -2.41
C PRO A 310 -8.80 -25.75 -2.22
N SER A 311 -7.52 -26.10 -2.31
CA SER A 311 -7.03 -27.45 -2.02
C SER A 311 -7.52 -27.89 -0.63
N LYS A 312 -8.06 -29.11 -0.54
CA LYS A 312 -8.47 -29.74 0.73
C LYS A 312 -7.28 -30.17 1.60
N GLU A 313 -6.05 -30.01 1.14
CA GLU A 313 -4.88 -30.28 1.95
C GLU A 313 -4.84 -29.28 3.11
N ALA A 314 -5.32 -29.76 4.24
CA ALA A 314 -5.24 -29.08 5.52
C ALA A 314 -3.79 -28.64 5.72
N LEU A 315 -3.63 -27.33 5.71
CA LEU A 315 -2.47 -26.60 6.16
C LEU A 315 -2.09 -27.19 7.53
N ARG A 316 -1.03 -27.99 7.55
CA ARG A 316 -0.27 -28.29 8.76
C ARG A 316 1.12 -27.77 8.52
N SER A 317 1.29 -26.48 8.76
CA SER A 317 2.62 -25.93 8.88
C SER A 317 3.24 -26.43 10.18
N LYS A 318 4.45 -26.99 10.09
CA LYS A 318 5.25 -27.37 11.26
C LYS A 318 5.92 -26.15 11.92
N MET A 319 5.82 -24.97 11.31
CA MET A 319 6.52 -23.77 11.76
C MET A 319 5.71 -23.03 12.84
N THR A 320 6.37 -22.66 13.92
CA THR A 320 5.76 -21.83 14.98
C THR A 320 5.41 -20.44 14.47
N ILE A 321 4.39 -19.81 15.05
CA ILE A 321 3.97 -18.46 14.67
C ILE A 321 5.12 -17.44 14.83
N SER A 322 5.92 -17.55 15.88
CA SER A 322 7.07 -16.66 16.10
C SER A 322 8.10 -16.74 14.97
N ARG A 323 8.43 -17.96 14.53
CA ARG A 323 9.36 -18.19 13.42
C ARG A 323 8.77 -17.77 12.07
N ALA A 324 7.44 -17.87 11.91
CA ALA A 324 6.78 -17.41 10.69
C ALA A 324 6.79 -15.87 10.56
N TRP A 325 6.75 -15.13 11.67
CA TRP A 325 6.80 -13.67 11.69
C TRP A 325 8.23 -13.09 11.77
N SER A 326 9.24 -13.89 12.11
CA SER A 326 10.60 -13.39 12.35
C SER A 326 11.24 -12.67 11.15
N PRO A 327 11.05 -13.09 9.87
CA PRO A 327 11.65 -12.38 8.75
C PRO A 327 11.13 -10.94 8.62
N TYR A 328 9.83 -10.74 8.85
CA TYR A 328 9.26 -9.39 8.85
C TYR A 328 9.71 -8.55 10.06
N ALA A 329 9.79 -9.15 11.24
CA ALA A 329 10.31 -8.46 12.41
C ALA A 329 11.76 -8.02 12.20
N LEU A 330 12.59 -8.89 11.59
CA LEU A 330 13.97 -8.57 11.23
C LEU A 330 14.03 -7.39 10.25
N VAL A 331 13.21 -7.42 9.19
CA VAL A 331 13.11 -6.33 8.21
C VAL A 331 12.72 -5.00 8.88
N ALA A 332 11.73 -5.02 9.77
CA ALA A 332 11.32 -3.81 10.49
C ALA A 332 12.46 -3.24 11.34
N VAL A 333 13.22 -4.11 12.01
CA VAL A 333 14.42 -3.70 12.78
C VAL A 333 15.52 -3.18 11.86
N LEU A 334 15.81 -3.85 10.75
CA LEU A 334 16.82 -3.41 9.77
C LEU A 334 16.49 -2.03 9.19
N LEU A 335 15.23 -1.82 8.81
CA LEU A 335 14.75 -0.53 8.33
C LEU A 335 14.91 0.54 9.42
N LEU A 336 14.44 0.29 10.65
CA LEU A 336 14.58 1.23 11.76
C LEU A 336 16.04 1.60 12.01
N VAL A 337 16.91 0.59 12.14
CA VAL A 337 18.35 0.75 12.38
C VAL A 337 19.02 1.53 11.24
N SER A 338 18.62 1.28 9.98
CA SER A 338 19.17 2.02 8.82
C SER A 338 18.77 3.49 8.77
N ARG A 339 17.73 3.89 9.51
CA ARG A 339 17.13 5.23 9.50
C ARG A 339 17.42 6.04 10.77
N LEU A 340 18.00 5.43 11.81
CA LEU A 340 18.39 6.15 13.03
C LEU A 340 19.60 7.05 12.77
N PRO A 341 19.47 8.39 12.88
CA PRO A 341 20.59 9.30 12.62
C PRO A 341 21.77 9.06 13.58
N ALA A 342 21.48 8.69 14.82
CA ALA A 342 22.47 8.41 15.87
C ALA A 342 23.45 7.28 15.53
N LEU A 343 23.09 6.37 14.62
CA LEU A 343 23.94 5.23 14.25
C LEU A 343 24.86 5.53 13.06
N GLY A 344 24.65 6.64 12.34
CA GLY A 344 25.45 7.02 11.16
C GLY A 344 25.37 6.06 9.97
N LEU A 345 24.53 5.01 10.04
CA LEU A 345 24.39 4.00 8.99
C LEU A 345 23.74 4.55 7.72
N GLN A 346 22.82 5.51 7.88
CA GLN A 346 22.17 6.19 6.76
C GLN A 346 23.18 6.75 5.76
N GLN A 347 24.18 7.51 6.23
CA GLN A 347 25.19 8.10 5.34
C GLN A 347 26.04 7.03 4.65
N ARG A 348 26.35 5.92 5.34
CA ARG A 348 27.13 4.82 4.74
C ARG A 348 26.36 4.09 3.65
N LEU A 349 25.08 3.81 3.89
CA LEU A 349 24.21 3.11 2.94
C LEU A 349 23.82 3.99 1.75
N ALA A 350 23.54 5.28 2.00
CA ALA A 350 23.21 6.26 0.96
C ALA A 350 24.43 6.79 0.20
N GLY A 351 25.65 6.59 0.74
CA GLY A 351 26.89 7.09 0.15
C GLY A 351 27.24 6.44 -1.19
N ILE A 352 26.77 5.22 -1.45
CA ILE A 352 26.97 4.56 -2.74
C ILE A 352 25.80 4.94 -3.66
N GLN A 353 26.11 5.78 -4.64
CA GLN A 353 25.14 6.28 -5.62
C GLN A 353 25.52 5.77 -7.00
N VAL A 354 24.56 5.13 -7.68
CA VAL A 354 24.74 4.56 -9.02
C VAL A 354 23.78 5.24 -9.97
N GLY A 355 24.29 5.84 -11.03
CA GLY A 355 23.49 6.47 -12.07
C GLY A 355 24.06 7.79 -12.58
N PRO A 356 23.53 8.31 -13.69
CA PRO A 356 23.99 9.56 -14.29
C PRO A 356 23.57 10.78 -13.47
N THR A 357 24.48 11.73 -13.27
CA THR A 357 24.19 13.04 -12.65
C THR A 357 23.68 14.08 -13.64
N ASN A 358 24.00 13.90 -14.93
CA ASN A 358 23.60 14.82 -15.98
C ASN A 358 23.40 14.06 -17.31
N ILE A 359 22.15 13.69 -17.57
CA ILE A 359 21.72 12.98 -18.76
C ILE A 359 21.69 13.99 -19.92
N LEU A 360 22.50 13.71 -20.96
CA LEU A 360 22.58 14.50 -22.19
C LEU A 360 22.94 15.99 -21.97
N GLY A 361 23.58 16.36 -20.85
CA GLY A 361 23.97 17.75 -20.59
C GLY A 361 22.81 18.68 -20.21
N THR A 362 21.62 18.13 -19.93
CA THR A 362 20.38 18.90 -19.69
C THR A 362 20.21 19.40 -18.26
N GLY A 363 21.09 18.99 -17.34
CA GLY A 363 20.96 19.22 -15.90
C GLY A 363 20.07 18.19 -15.19
N ILE A 364 19.42 17.28 -15.94
CA ILE A 364 18.61 16.20 -15.38
C ILE A 364 19.51 15.02 -15.00
N GLY A 365 19.49 14.61 -13.74
CA GLY A 365 20.20 13.42 -13.25
C GLY A 365 19.25 12.43 -12.61
N GLN A 366 19.66 11.16 -12.54
CA GLN A 366 19.02 10.17 -11.71
C GLN A 366 20.06 9.25 -11.09
N GLN A 367 20.20 9.33 -9.77
CA GLN A 367 21.01 8.41 -9.00
C GLN A 367 20.12 7.49 -8.18
N ILE A 368 20.55 6.25 -8.03
CA ILE A 368 19.93 5.22 -7.22
C ILE A 368 20.87 4.92 -6.06
N GLN A 369 20.32 4.79 -4.85
CA GLN A 369 21.06 4.42 -3.64
C GLN A 369 20.73 2.95 -3.28
N PRO A 370 21.30 1.96 -3.99
CA PRO A 370 20.82 0.57 -3.94
C PRO A 370 20.81 -0.02 -2.53
N PHE A 371 21.76 0.33 -1.67
CA PHE A 371 21.85 -0.18 -0.30
C PHE A 371 20.97 0.57 0.72
N TYR A 372 20.51 1.77 0.35
CA TYR A 372 19.62 2.57 1.19
C TYR A 372 18.14 2.27 0.91
N LEU A 373 17.83 1.77 -0.30
CA LEU A 373 16.48 1.41 -0.69
C LEU A 373 15.92 0.25 0.15
N PRO A 374 14.62 0.27 0.50
CA PRO A 374 13.99 -0.81 1.26
C PRO A 374 14.16 -2.19 0.64
N GLY A 375 14.19 -2.28 -0.69
CA GLY A 375 14.41 -3.52 -1.42
C GLY A 375 15.66 -4.30 -0.99
N PHE A 376 16.75 -3.60 -0.65
CA PHE A 376 17.97 -4.25 -0.16
C PHE A 376 17.78 -4.90 1.21
N MET A 377 16.98 -4.29 2.10
CA MET A 377 16.71 -4.83 3.43
C MET A 377 15.80 -6.05 3.40
N PHE A 378 15.08 -6.27 2.29
CA PHE A 378 14.18 -7.41 2.10
C PHE A 378 14.88 -8.65 1.52
N ILE A 379 16.09 -8.50 0.98
CA ILE A 379 16.96 -9.56 0.45
C ILE A 379 17.84 -10.06 1.60
#